data_AF-Q9NJT9-F1
#
_entry.id   AF-Q9NJT9-F1
#
_cell.length_a   1.000
_cell.length_b   1.000
_cell.length_c   1.000
_cell.angle_alpha   90.00
_cell.angle_beta   90.00
_cell.angle_gamma   90.00
#
_symmetry.space_group_name_H-M   'P 1'
#
loop_
_entity.id
_entity.type
_entity.pdbx_description
1 polymer ?
#
loop_
_entity_poly.entity_id
_entity_poly.type
_entity_poly.pdbx_seq_one_letter_code
_entity_poly.pdbx_strand_id
1 'polypeptide(L)'
;DPTHYFGGLPVVNPQIVTVTNRRGVPLSAAVFVSPSAPKDAPGPLALFIYGGPHAQLVFENDYETRCKAPVQVLLQHGISVAVVDNQMSNANGLRDLSICKKNFGNFETHDYVDVAQYLCNTPASESGSPANFRFDAKRVAI
;
A
#
# COMPACT_ATOMS: atom_id res chain seq x y z
N ASP A 1 11.70 -10.52 -12.84
CA ASP A 1 10.30 -10.35 -13.28
C ASP A 1 9.41 -10.73 -12.12
N PRO A 2 8.66 -9.80 -11.50
CA PRO A 2 7.81 -10.08 -10.32
C PRO A 2 6.49 -10.78 -10.67
N THR A 3 6.27 -11.13 -11.94
CA THR A 3 5.03 -11.71 -12.45
C THR A 3 5.01 -13.22 -12.27
N HIS A 4 4.01 -13.74 -11.55
CA HIS A 4 3.74 -15.17 -11.43
C HIS A 4 2.42 -15.52 -12.11
N TYR A 5 2.27 -16.76 -12.58
CA TYR A 5 1.03 -17.19 -13.22
C TYR A 5 0.17 -17.99 -12.24
N PHE A 6 -1.08 -17.56 -12.04
CA PHE A 6 -2.11 -18.33 -11.33
C PHE A 6 -3.26 -18.61 -12.28
N GLY A 7 -3.57 -19.89 -12.50
CA GLY A 7 -4.62 -20.28 -13.46
C GLY A 7 -4.38 -19.78 -14.89
N GLY A 8 -3.12 -19.55 -15.28
CA GLY A 8 -2.75 -18.98 -16.59
C GLY A 8 -2.80 -17.46 -16.69
N LEU A 9 -3.18 -16.75 -15.62
CA LEU A 9 -3.20 -15.29 -15.57
C LEU A 9 -1.96 -14.74 -14.87
N PRO A 10 -1.33 -13.67 -15.41
CA PRO A 10 -0.23 -13.00 -14.73
C PRO A 10 -0.75 -12.27 -13.48
N VAL A 11 -0.08 -12.50 -12.36
CA VAL A 11 -0.34 -11.90 -11.06
C VAL A 11 0.95 -11.25 -10.59
N VAL A 12 0.83 -9.98 -10.22
CA VAL A 12 1.95 -9.20 -9.68
C VAL A 12 2.00 -9.42 -8.18
N ASN A 13 3.18 -9.74 -7.66
CA ASN A 13 3.41 -9.80 -6.22
C ASN A 13 3.67 -8.42 -5.63
N PRO A 14 3.16 -8.14 -4.41
CA PRO A 14 3.54 -6.93 -3.70
C PRO A 14 4.92 -7.08 -3.07
N GLN A 15 5.54 -5.95 -2.80
CA GLN A 15 6.60 -5.84 -1.80
C GLN A 15 6.02 -5.18 -0.55
N ILE A 16 6.26 -5.77 0.61
CA ILE A 16 5.84 -5.18 1.88
C ILE A 16 6.88 -4.14 2.29
N VAL A 17 6.40 -2.94 2.59
CA VAL A 17 7.20 -1.82 3.08
C VAL A 17 6.64 -1.34 4.41
N THR A 18 7.53 -0.84 5.26
CA THR A 18 7.15 -0.22 6.54
C THR A 18 7.36 1.28 6.45
N VAL A 19 6.33 2.05 6.76
CA VAL A 19 6.37 3.52 6.80
C VAL A 19 6.18 3.97 8.23
N THR A 20 7.07 4.82 8.74
CA THR A 20 6.86 5.44 10.05
C THR A 20 6.01 6.71 9.87
N ASN A 21 4.84 6.76 10.51
CA ASN A 21 3.96 7.92 10.43
C ASN A 21 4.49 9.11 11.25
N ARG A 22 3.83 10.26 11.16
CA ARG A 22 4.18 11.49 11.89
C ARG A 22 4.15 11.36 13.42
N ARG A 23 3.57 10.28 13.96
CA ARG A 23 3.49 9.97 15.40
C ARG A 23 4.56 8.96 15.84
N GLY A 24 5.43 8.52 14.93
CA GLY A 24 6.46 7.53 15.22
C GLY A 24 5.95 6.08 15.22
N VAL A 25 4.77 5.80 14.66
CA VAL A 25 4.19 4.46 14.60
C VAL A 25 4.51 3.81 13.25
N PRO A 26 5.01 2.56 13.23
CA PRO A 26 5.23 1.82 11.98
C PRO A 26 3.90 1.35 11.38
N LEU A 27 3.71 1.65 10.10
CA LEU A 27 2.57 1.27 9.27
C LEU A 27 3.03 0.31 8.18
N SER A 28 2.23 -0.72 7.92
CA SER A 28 2.52 -1.74 6.91
C SER A 28 1.83 -1.39 5.59
N ALA A 29 2.54 -1.48 4.47
CA ALA A 29 1.95 -1.34 3.14
C ALA A 29 2.44 -2.44 2.19
N ALA A 30 1.52 -3.11 1.50
CA ALA A 30 1.84 -4.03 0.41
C ALA A 30 1.78 -3.25 -0.92
N VAL A 31 2.93 -3.00 -1.52
CA VAL A 31 3.09 -2.15 -2.72
C VAL A 31 3.23 -3.00 -3.97
N PHE A 32 2.28 -2.86 -4.88
CA PHE A 32 2.26 -3.46 -6.19
C PHE A 32 2.67 -2.43 -7.23
N VAL A 33 3.79 -2.65 -7.91
CA VAL A 33 4.21 -1.83 -9.04
C VAL A 33 3.64 -2.43 -10.33
N SER A 34 2.88 -1.63 -11.06
CA SER A 34 2.30 -2.08 -12.32
C SER A 34 3.40 -2.37 -13.36
N PRO A 35 3.42 -3.57 -13.97
CA PRO A 35 4.35 -3.86 -15.08
C PRO A 35 4.01 -3.07 -16.36
N SER A 36 2.80 -2.50 -16.43
CA SER A 36 2.34 -1.65 -17.52
C SER A 36 2.56 -0.16 -17.27
N ALA A 37 3.18 0.21 -16.14
CA ALA A 37 3.50 1.60 -15.85
C ALA A 37 4.67 2.11 -16.71
N PRO A 38 4.72 3.42 -17.02
CA PRO A 38 5.85 4.03 -17.73
C PRO A 38 7.17 3.82 -16.98
N LYS A 39 8.22 3.35 -17.66
CA LYS A 39 9.53 3.10 -17.03
C LYS A 39 10.34 4.38 -16.79
N ASP A 40 10.13 5.38 -17.64
CA ASP A 40 10.94 6.61 -17.66
C ASP A 40 10.20 7.81 -17.05
N ALA A 41 9.03 7.59 -16.46
CA ALA A 41 8.22 8.65 -15.86
C ALA A 41 7.51 8.17 -14.59
N PRO A 42 7.29 9.06 -13.60
CA PRO A 42 6.47 8.72 -12.44
C PRO A 42 5.04 8.34 -12.86
N GLY A 43 4.51 7.26 -12.28
CA GLY A 43 3.16 6.78 -12.58
C GLY A 43 2.15 7.00 -11.46
N PRO A 44 0.86 6.73 -11.71
CA PRO A 44 -0.20 6.90 -10.73
C PRO A 44 -0.12 5.83 -9.63
N LEU A 45 -0.61 6.20 -8.45
CA LEU A 45 -0.72 5.34 -7.28
C LEU A 45 -2.16 5.36 -6.77
N ALA A 46 -2.76 4.18 -6.57
CA ALA A 46 -4.02 4.04 -5.85
C ALA A 46 -3.76 3.39 -4.48
N LEU A 47 -4.31 3.96 -3.42
CA LEU A 47 -4.34 3.31 -2.11
C LEU A 47 -5.59 2.42 -2.05
N PHE A 48 -5.42 1.17 -1.66
CA PHE A 48 -6.53 0.27 -1.34
C PHE A 48 -6.62 0.16 0.18
N ILE A 49 -7.67 0.75 0.76
CA ILE A 49 -7.81 0.89 2.20
C ILE A 49 -9.09 0.24 2.71
N TYR A 50 -9.01 -0.32 3.92
CA TYR A 50 -10.16 -0.60 4.76
C TYR A 50 -10.06 0.26 6.03
N GLY A 51 -9.00 0.05 6.81
CA GLY A 51 -8.63 0.95 7.89
C GLY A 51 -9.50 0.95 9.13
N GLY A 52 -10.50 0.08 9.21
CA GLY A 52 -11.36 -0.13 10.38
C GLY A 52 -10.74 -1.11 11.39
N PRO A 53 -11.33 -1.21 12.59
CA PRO A 53 -10.90 -2.20 13.59
C PRO A 53 -11.23 -3.61 13.11
N HIS A 54 -10.51 -4.60 13.66
CA HIS A 54 -10.72 -6.04 13.44
C HIS A 54 -10.44 -6.55 12.03
N ALA A 55 -9.85 -5.74 11.15
CA ALA A 55 -9.36 -6.20 9.86
C ALA A 55 -7.96 -5.66 9.63
N GLN A 56 -7.04 -6.57 9.37
CA GLN A 56 -5.70 -6.31 8.86
C GLN A 56 -5.68 -6.81 7.41
N LEU A 57 -5.06 -6.07 6.51
CA LEU A 57 -4.99 -6.44 5.09
C LEU A 57 -3.58 -6.83 4.65
N VAL A 58 -2.55 -6.34 5.33
CA VAL A 58 -1.16 -6.59 4.96
C VAL A 58 -0.62 -7.73 5.81
N PHE A 59 -0.37 -8.87 5.16
CA PHE A 59 0.26 -10.04 5.74
C PHE A 59 1.37 -10.55 4.82
N GLU A 60 2.36 -11.20 5.41
CA GLU A 60 3.34 -11.95 4.64
C GLU A 60 2.70 -13.15 3.96
N ASN A 61 3.03 -13.36 2.68
CA ASN A 61 2.61 -14.52 1.87
C ASN A 61 1.11 -14.72 1.68
N ASP A 62 0.27 -13.72 1.98
CA ASP A 62 -1.19 -13.85 1.85
C ASP A 62 -1.67 -13.98 0.39
N TYR A 63 -2.59 -14.93 0.18
CA TYR A 63 -3.18 -15.23 -1.12
C TYR A 63 -4.27 -14.21 -1.48
N GLU A 64 -5.10 -13.81 -0.51
CA GLU A 64 -6.25 -12.91 -0.73
C GLU A 64 -5.78 -11.56 -1.27
N THR A 65 -4.78 -10.96 -0.63
CA THR A 65 -4.19 -9.68 -1.03
C THR A 65 -3.51 -9.77 -2.39
N ARG A 66 -2.75 -10.85 -2.63
CA ARG A 66 -2.06 -11.09 -3.90
C ARG A 66 -3.06 -11.23 -5.05
N CYS A 67 -4.12 -12.01 -4.88
CA CYS A 67 -5.06 -12.35 -5.94
C CYS A 67 -6.29 -11.42 -5.98
N LYS A 68 -6.28 -10.32 -5.23
CA LYS A 68 -7.41 -9.38 -5.18
C LYS A 68 -7.69 -8.80 -6.56
N ALA A 69 -8.81 -9.19 -7.17
CA ALA A 69 -9.12 -8.88 -8.57
C ALA A 69 -9.10 -7.37 -8.90
N PRO A 70 -9.70 -6.47 -8.10
CA PRO A 70 -9.62 -5.02 -8.37
C PRO A 70 -8.18 -4.50 -8.43
N VAL A 71 -7.29 -5.01 -7.55
CA VAL A 71 -5.88 -4.63 -7.53
C VAL A 71 -5.19 -5.09 -8.81
N GLN A 72 -5.34 -6.37 -9.17
CA GLN A 72 -4.70 -6.92 -10.37
C GLN A 72 -5.20 -6.25 -11.66
N VAL A 73 -6.48 -5.87 -11.74
CA VAL A 73 -7.02 -5.11 -12.89
C VAL A 73 -6.40 -3.72 -12.99
N LEU A 74 -6.27 -2.97 -11.89
CA LEU A 74 -5.62 -1.65 -11.90
C LEU A 74 -4.17 -1.73 -12.40
N LEU A 75 -3.45 -2.79 -11.99
CA LEU A 75 -2.07 -3.02 -12.42
C LEU A 75 -1.98 -3.28 -13.94
N GLN A 76 -2.98 -3.92 -14.56
CA GLN A 76 -3.02 -4.09 -16.02
C GLN A 76 -3.23 -2.75 -16.76
N HIS A 77 -3.83 -1.77 -16.12
CA HIS A 77 -4.06 -0.43 -16.67
C HIS A 77 -2.95 0.58 -16.35
N GLY A 78 -1.79 0.14 -15.88
CA GLY A 78 -0.68 1.04 -15.56
C GLY A 78 -0.81 1.76 -14.22
N ILE A 79 -1.76 1.35 -13.37
CA ILE A 79 -2.01 1.96 -12.06
C ILE A 79 -1.40 1.09 -10.98
N SER A 80 -0.35 1.60 -10.32
CA SER A 80 0.25 0.93 -9.17
C SER A 80 -0.64 1.06 -7.95
N VAL A 81 -0.58 0.08 -7.05
CA VAL A 81 -1.49 0.00 -5.90
C VAL A 81 -0.70 -0.20 -4.61
N ALA A 82 -1.05 0.50 -3.56
CA ALA A 82 -0.59 0.23 -2.20
C ALA A 82 -1.79 -0.19 -1.33
N VAL A 83 -1.78 -1.42 -0.82
CA VAL A 83 -2.70 -1.84 0.25
C VAL A 83 -2.09 -1.39 1.57
N VAL A 84 -2.82 -0.61 2.37
CA VAL A 84 -2.24 0.07 3.54
C VAL A 84 -3.00 -0.25 4.81
N ASP A 85 -2.28 -0.69 5.83
CA ASP A 85 -2.78 -0.78 7.21
C ASP A 85 -2.37 0.46 8.02
N ASN A 86 -3.37 1.16 8.57
CA ASN A 86 -3.18 2.34 9.41
C ASN A 86 -2.91 1.93 10.88
N GLN A 87 -2.76 2.89 11.79
CA GLN A 87 -2.48 2.60 13.20
C GLN A 87 -3.47 1.62 13.86
N MET A 88 -4.73 1.58 13.42
CA MET A 88 -5.76 0.72 13.99
C MET A 88 -5.82 -0.65 13.30
N SER A 89 -5.69 -0.73 11.97
CA SER A 89 -5.69 -2.03 11.28
C SER A 89 -4.35 -2.78 11.42
N ASN A 90 -3.26 -2.05 11.69
CA ASN A 90 -1.94 -2.61 12.01
C ASN A 90 -1.79 -2.92 13.51
N ALA A 91 -2.78 -2.59 14.35
CA ALA A 91 -2.71 -2.75 15.80
C ALA A 91 -3.02 -4.20 16.24
N ASN A 92 -2.04 -4.82 16.88
CA ASN A 92 -2.17 -6.15 17.47
C ASN A 92 -2.49 -6.12 18.99
N GLY A 93 -2.86 -4.95 19.53
CA GLY A 93 -3.08 -4.76 20.97
C GLY A 93 -4.19 -3.76 21.30
N LEU A 94 -4.83 -3.94 22.46
CA LEU A 94 -6.00 -3.16 22.89
C LEU A 94 -5.71 -1.65 22.99
N ARG A 95 -4.51 -1.28 23.47
CA ARG A 95 -4.10 0.13 23.60
C ARG A 95 -4.03 0.81 22.24
N ASP A 96 -3.47 0.12 21.26
CA ASP A 96 -3.28 0.67 19.90
C ASP A 96 -4.60 0.70 19.13
N LEU A 97 -5.44 -0.34 19.27
CA LEU A 97 -6.81 -0.36 18.73
C LEU A 97 -7.69 0.76 19.32
N SER A 98 -7.40 1.23 20.53
CA SER A 98 -8.20 2.27 21.20
C SER A 98 -7.99 3.69 20.64
N ILE A 99 -7.06 3.89 19.69
CA ILE A 99 -6.81 5.20 19.06
C ILE A 99 -8.06 5.78 18.37
N CYS A 100 -8.96 4.92 17.90
CA CYS A 100 -10.21 5.31 17.25
C CYS A 100 -11.31 5.75 18.22
N LYS A 101 -11.12 5.55 19.54
CA LYS A 101 -12.14 5.87 20.55
C LYS A 101 -12.48 7.37 20.48
N LYS A 102 -13.69 7.67 19.99
CA LYS A 102 -14.19 9.03 19.74
C LYS A 102 -13.35 9.83 18.73
N ASN A 103 -12.61 9.16 17.84
CA ASN A 103 -11.67 9.77 16.90
C ASN A 103 -11.62 9.05 15.53
N PHE A 104 -12.71 8.38 15.14
CA PHE A 104 -12.81 7.72 13.82
C PHE A 104 -12.71 8.72 12.67
N GLY A 105 -12.00 8.31 11.62
CA GLY A 105 -11.79 9.05 10.36
C GLY A 105 -10.68 10.12 10.40
N ASN A 106 -10.14 10.44 11.57
CA ASN A 106 -9.17 11.52 11.72
C ASN A 106 -7.72 11.02 11.63
N PHE A 107 -7.32 10.08 12.48
CA PHE A 107 -5.95 9.60 12.48
C PHE A 107 -5.67 8.72 11.25
N GLU A 108 -6.69 7.99 10.78
CA GLU A 108 -6.63 7.12 9.61
C GLU A 108 -6.22 7.91 8.36
N THR A 109 -6.87 9.07 8.14
CA THR A 109 -6.57 9.94 7.01
C THR A 109 -5.14 10.48 7.06
N HIS A 110 -4.66 10.85 8.25
CA HIS A 110 -3.27 11.29 8.44
C HIS A 110 -2.27 10.17 8.12
N ASP A 111 -2.55 8.94 8.55
CA ASP A 111 -1.72 7.78 8.24
C ASP A 111 -1.63 7.53 6.73
N TYR A 112 -2.76 7.61 6.01
CA TYR A 112 -2.75 7.44 4.55
C TYR A 112 -1.99 8.54 3.81
N VAL A 113 -2.11 9.79 4.29
CA VAL A 113 -1.31 10.90 3.74
C VAL A 113 0.18 10.68 3.99
N ASP A 114 0.57 10.25 5.19
CA ASP A 114 1.97 9.98 5.52
C ASP A 114 2.54 8.85 4.65
N VAL A 115 1.78 7.77 4.44
CA VAL A 115 2.17 6.66 3.55
C VAL A 115 2.29 7.13 2.10
N ALA A 116 1.31 7.85 1.58
CA ALA A 116 1.35 8.36 0.21
C ALA A 116 2.55 9.31 -0.01
N GLN A 117 2.82 10.20 0.94
CA GLN A 117 3.97 11.10 0.90
C GLN A 117 5.29 10.35 0.95
N TYR A 118 5.41 9.34 1.81
CA TYR A 118 6.60 8.50 1.88
C TYR A 118 6.86 7.79 0.55
N LEU A 119 5.85 7.13 -0.01
CA LEU A 119 6.01 6.38 -1.27
C LEU A 119 6.39 7.30 -2.44
N CYS A 120 5.82 8.51 -2.52
CA CYS A 120 6.09 9.42 -3.63
C CYS A 120 7.45 10.14 -3.53
N ASN A 121 7.94 10.40 -2.31
CA ASN A 121 9.12 11.24 -2.08
C ASN A 121 10.38 10.44 -1.75
N THR A 122 10.26 9.24 -1.18
CA THR A 122 11.41 8.42 -0.80
C THR A 122 11.97 7.70 -2.02
N PRO A 123 13.30 7.74 -2.27
CA PRO A 123 13.91 6.98 -3.35
C PRO A 123 13.63 5.48 -3.25
N ALA A 124 13.55 4.77 -4.38
CA ALA A 124 13.34 3.32 -4.40
C ALA A 124 14.39 2.54 -3.58
N SER A 125 15.64 3.04 -3.55
CA SER A 125 16.74 2.47 -2.77
C SER A 125 16.56 2.53 -1.25
N GLU A 126 15.71 3.43 -0.77
CA GLU A 126 15.46 3.67 0.67
C GLU A 126 14.06 3.23 1.10
N SER A 127 13.09 3.28 0.19
CA SER A 127 11.69 2.93 0.48
C SER A 127 11.44 1.43 0.54
N GLY A 128 12.37 0.61 0.04
CA GLY A 128 12.14 -0.82 -0.14
C GLY A 128 11.00 -1.10 -1.13
N SER A 129 10.72 -0.19 -2.07
CA SER A 129 9.72 -0.43 -3.13
C SER A 129 10.32 -1.25 -4.28
N PRO A 130 9.51 -1.98 -5.08
CA PRO A 130 10.03 -2.77 -6.17
C PRO A 130 10.54 -1.86 -7.31
N ALA A 131 11.80 -2.05 -7.70
CA ALA A 131 12.46 -1.37 -8.81
C ALA A 131 12.59 0.17 -8.69
N ASN A 132 13.37 0.78 -9.59
CA ASN A 132 13.59 2.23 -9.71
C ASN A 132 12.33 2.99 -10.18
N PHE A 133 11.13 2.57 -9.76
CA PHE A 133 9.88 3.21 -10.11
C PHE A 133 9.56 4.34 -9.13
N ARG A 134 8.96 5.41 -9.64
CA ARG A 134 8.56 6.58 -8.85
C ARG A 134 7.06 6.79 -8.98
N PHE A 135 6.41 7.16 -7.89
CA PHE A 135 5.00 7.54 -7.92
C PHE A 135 4.87 9.05 -8.12
N ASP A 136 3.89 9.47 -8.92
CA ASP A 136 3.56 10.88 -9.09
C ASP A 136 2.63 11.35 -7.95
N ALA A 137 3.13 12.22 -7.09
CA ALA A 137 2.37 12.78 -5.97
C ALA A 137 1.08 13.52 -6.40
N LYS A 138 0.99 13.97 -7.66
CA LYS A 138 -0.22 14.61 -8.22
C LYS A 138 -1.24 13.61 -8.74
N ARG A 139 -0.87 12.33 -8.81
CA ARG A 139 -1.71 11.24 -9.35
C ARG A 139 -1.90 10.14 -8.32
N VAL A 140 -2.21 10.55 -7.09
CA VAL A 140 -2.59 9.66 -6.00
C VAL A 140 -4.11 9.64 -5.87
N ALA A 141 -4.67 8.44 -5.81
CA ALA A 141 -6.06 8.19 -5.43
C ALA A 141 -6.10 7.39 -4.12
N ILE A 142 -7.06 7.69 -3.24
CA ILE A 142 -7.30 7.01 -1.97
C ILE A 142 -8.75 6.55 -1.94
#